data_AF-K5VXL9-F1
#
_entry.id   AF-K5VXL9-F1
#
_cell.length_a   1.000
_cell.length_b   1.000
_cell.length_c   1.000
_cell.angle_alpha   90.00
_cell.angle_beta   90.00
_cell.angle_gamma   90.00
#
_symmetry.space_group_name_H-M   'P 1'
#
loop_
_entity.id
_entity.type
_entity.pdbx_description
1 polymer ?
#
loop_
_entity_poly.entity_id
_entity_poly.type
_entity_poly.pdbx_seq_one_letter_code
_entity_poly.pdbx_strand_id
1 'polypeptide(L)'
;MLKRASRGHKPGGVNAMKPGELCIRFPACLRPGFNLPDNWSNVSDKLKLVYTMVTAIDANFWLRRRAVSLDARDPPLGPGWGFFVSGKEYKEHIFTCTGLQALSQADRHFSKGLTATGVGMAIDGRYGFILPTGVGDLQKGERYCNMDYIVASVLSHYKDFPPLLLSYDIACQWSVHLYERLGQLPARMKIDLPEGDLRYAIPKYHFNAHKVQSHTQYSLNYMRGAGCTNGEEIERLWARHNQTSSSTREMGPRSREDTLENHLNYVNIRKYVDIGKMLNKKTHKARKDSAVQSSIFDGFCQCLTRQHVEAWTT
;
A
#
# COMPACT_ATOMS: atom_id res chain seq x y z
N MET A 1 -18.98 -0.11 12.78
CA MET A 1 -18.80 -0.06 11.30
C MET A 1 -19.89 -0.79 10.51
N LEU A 2 -20.42 -1.93 10.97
CA LEU A 2 -21.45 -2.72 10.25
C LEU A 2 -22.68 -1.93 9.78
N LYS A 3 -23.27 -1.10 10.66
CA LYS A 3 -24.41 -0.22 10.32
C LYS A 3 -24.05 0.78 9.21
N ARG A 4 -22.87 1.40 9.29
CA ARG A 4 -22.40 2.38 8.29
C ARG A 4 -22.13 1.75 6.92
N ALA A 5 -21.69 0.49 6.92
CA ALA A 5 -21.48 -0.29 5.71
C ALA A 5 -22.75 -1.03 5.24
N SER A 6 -23.91 -0.73 5.83
CA SER A 6 -25.23 -1.25 5.46
C SER A 6 -25.30 -2.79 5.42
N ARG A 7 -24.52 -3.48 6.27
CA ARG A 7 -24.35 -4.94 6.21
C ARG A 7 -25.56 -5.74 6.65
N GLY A 8 -26.47 -5.15 7.42
CA GLY A 8 -27.75 -5.76 7.77
C GLY A 8 -28.69 -5.99 6.58
N HIS A 9 -28.44 -5.36 5.42
CA HIS A 9 -29.28 -5.49 4.22
C HIS A 9 -28.72 -6.46 3.17
N LYS A 10 -27.53 -7.03 3.39
CA LYS A 10 -26.96 -8.01 2.45
C LYS A 10 -27.51 -9.41 2.73
N PRO A 11 -27.78 -10.23 1.70
CA PRO A 11 -28.06 -11.65 1.87
C PRO A 11 -26.94 -12.33 2.69
N GLY A 12 -27.33 -13.09 3.72
CA GLY A 12 -26.40 -13.73 4.67
C GLY A 12 -25.92 -12.83 5.82
N GLY A 13 -26.29 -11.55 5.83
CA GLY A 13 -26.06 -10.63 6.94
C GLY A 13 -24.59 -10.53 7.39
N VAL A 14 -24.39 -10.48 8.71
CA VAL A 14 -23.04 -10.40 9.32
C VAL A 14 -22.22 -11.67 9.09
N ASN A 15 -22.87 -12.83 8.97
CA ASN A 15 -22.19 -14.12 8.85
C ASN A 15 -21.57 -14.33 7.46
N ALA A 16 -22.04 -13.62 6.43
CA ALA A 16 -21.51 -13.68 5.06
C ALA A 16 -20.41 -12.63 4.79
N MET A 17 -19.91 -11.96 5.83
CA MET A 17 -18.89 -10.91 5.69
C MET A 17 -17.57 -11.47 5.17
N LYS A 18 -17.06 -10.86 4.10
CA LYS A 18 -15.75 -11.18 3.53
C LYS A 18 -14.66 -10.24 4.08
N PRO A 19 -13.37 -10.62 3.96
CA PRO A 19 -12.29 -9.74 4.37
C PRO A 19 -12.34 -8.36 3.70
N GLY A 20 -12.04 -7.30 4.45
CA GLY A 20 -11.97 -5.92 3.93
C GLY A 20 -13.30 -5.30 3.48
N GLU A 21 -14.43 -5.92 3.76
CA GLU A 21 -15.74 -5.48 3.29
C GLU A 21 -16.32 -4.25 4.03
N LEU A 22 -15.81 -3.91 5.21
CA LEU A 22 -16.20 -2.71 5.96
C LEU A 22 -15.45 -1.46 5.51
N CYS A 23 -14.41 -1.61 4.70
CA CYS A 23 -13.65 -0.50 4.18
C CYS A 23 -14.37 0.19 3.03
N ILE A 24 -14.32 1.52 3.02
CA ILE A 24 -14.64 2.28 1.82
C ILE A 24 -13.55 2.03 0.79
N ARG A 25 -13.94 1.42 -0.33
CA ARG A 25 -13.08 1.20 -1.48
C ARG A 25 -12.88 2.53 -2.21
N PHE A 26 -11.66 2.78 -2.66
CA PHE A 26 -11.34 3.95 -3.44
C PHE A 26 -12.04 3.90 -4.81
N PRO A 27 -12.86 4.90 -5.18
CA PRO A 27 -13.65 4.86 -6.43
C PRO A 27 -12.82 4.83 -7.70
N ALA A 28 -11.66 5.49 -7.70
CA ALA A 28 -10.76 5.52 -8.85
C ALA A 28 -9.62 4.51 -8.75
N CYS A 29 -9.69 3.56 -7.81
CA CYS A 29 -8.75 2.44 -7.76
C CYS A 29 -9.03 1.52 -8.94
N LEU A 30 -8.05 1.35 -9.81
CA LEU A 30 -8.20 0.67 -11.08
C LEU A 30 -8.50 -0.82 -10.86
N ARG A 31 -9.70 -1.23 -11.25
CA ARG A 31 -10.23 -2.57 -11.03
C ARG A 31 -10.89 -3.07 -12.31
N PRO A 32 -10.35 -4.15 -12.91
CA PRO A 32 -11.00 -4.82 -14.03
C PRO A 32 -12.45 -5.19 -13.70
N GLY A 33 -13.36 -4.97 -14.65
CA GLY A 33 -14.80 -5.23 -14.48
C GLY A 33 -15.55 -4.24 -13.57
N PHE A 34 -14.90 -3.17 -13.10
CA PHE A 34 -15.56 -2.13 -12.29
C PHE A 34 -15.39 -0.72 -12.86
N ASN A 35 -14.15 -0.26 -13.04
CA ASN A 35 -13.85 1.10 -13.51
C ASN A 35 -12.71 1.16 -14.52
N LEU A 36 -12.35 0.01 -15.08
CA LEU A 36 -11.50 -0.08 -16.27
C LEU A 36 -12.38 -0.44 -17.49
N PRO A 37 -12.12 0.11 -18.67
CA PRO A 37 -12.77 -0.30 -19.91
C PRO A 37 -12.51 -1.79 -20.20
N ASP A 38 -13.44 -2.51 -20.82
CA ASP A 38 -13.28 -3.97 -21.06
C ASP A 38 -12.04 -4.32 -21.90
N ASN A 39 -11.63 -3.43 -22.81
CA ASN A 39 -10.45 -3.60 -23.65
C ASN A 39 -9.15 -3.07 -23.02
N TRP A 40 -9.13 -2.78 -21.72
CA TRP A 40 -7.97 -2.15 -21.04
C TRP A 40 -6.65 -2.91 -21.22
N SER A 41 -6.70 -4.23 -21.40
CA SER A 41 -5.52 -5.10 -21.56
C SER A 41 -4.97 -5.11 -23.00
N ASN A 42 -5.80 -4.75 -23.99
CA ASN A 42 -5.49 -4.79 -25.42
C ASN A 42 -5.14 -3.41 -26.00
N VAL A 43 -4.95 -2.40 -25.15
CA VAL A 43 -4.53 -1.06 -25.58
C VAL A 43 -3.04 -1.02 -25.89
N SER A 44 -2.58 0.03 -26.58
CA SER A 44 -1.15 0.25 -26.79
C SER A 44 -0.39 0.40 -25.48
N ASP A 45 0.89 0.03 -25.44
CA ASP A 45 1.74 0.14 -24.24
C ASP A 45 1.70 1.52 -23.62
N LYS A 46 1.67 2.58 -24.44
CA LYS A 46 1.58 3.98 -23.98
C LYS A 46 0.29 4.23 -23.19
N LEU A 47 -0.84 3.70 -23.63
CA LEU A 47 -2.12 3.83 -22.93
C LEU A 47 -2.20 2.92 -21.71
N LYS A 48 -1.58 1.73 -21.77
CA LYS A 48 -1.52 0.78 -20.66
C LYS A 48 -0.93 1.39 -19.40
N LEU A 49 0.05 2.30 -19.55
CA LEU A 49 0.67 3.02 -18.44
C LEU A 49 -0.31 3.89 -17.63
N VAL A 50 -1.38 4.41 -18.24
CA VAL A 50 -2.42 5.18 -17.53
C VAL A 50 -3.12 4.30 -16.49
N TYR A 51 -3.25 3.01 -16.80
CA TYR A 51 -3.85 2.00 -15.94
C TYR A 51 -2.89 1.45 -14.88
N THR A 52 -1.70 2.03 -14.69
CA THR A 52 -0.77 1.56 -13.65
C THR A 52 -1.39 1.73 -12.25
N MET A 53 -1.61 0.64 -11.54
CA MET A 53 -1.95 0.63 -10.12
C MET A 53 -0.68 0.89 -9.31
N VAL A 54 -0.73 1.85 -8.39
CA VAL A 54 0.40 2.18 -7.52
C VAL A 54 0.03 1.87 -6.08
N THR A 55 0.72 0.93 -5.46
CA THR A 55 0.57 0.59 -4.05
C THR A 55 1.80 1.07 -3.29
N ALA A 56 1.62 1.94 -2.31
CA ALA A 56 2.70 2.38 -1.42
C ALA A 56 2.63 1.62 -0.09
N ILE A 57 3.79 1.18 0.39
CA ILE A 57 3.95 0.27 1.52
C ILE A 57 4.97 0.90 2.47
N ASP A 58 4.67 0.87 3.76
CA ASP A 58 5.57 1.38 4.80
C ASP A 58 5.18 0.88 6.21
N ALA A 59 6.08 1.04 7.17
CA ALA A 59 5.91 0.69 8.57
C ALA A 59 6.05 1.89 9.52
N ASN A 60 5.18 1.93 10.52
CA ASN A 60 5.15 2.98 11.52
C ASN A 60 5.40 2.43 12.94
N PHE A 61 6.46 2.91 13.58
CA PHE A 61 6.89 2.48 14.91
C PHE A 61 6.36 3.35 16.07
N TRP A 62 5.52 4.35 15.80
CA TRP A 62 4.83 5.14 16.82
C TRP A 62 3.60 4.42 17.37
N LEU A 63 2.89 3.66 16.52
CA LEU A 63 1.66 2.94 16.87
C LEU A 63 1.94 1.62 17.63
N ARG A 64 2.64 1.72 18.75
CA ARG A 64 2.99 0.57 19.61
C ARG A 64 1.80 0.09 20.43
N ARG A 65 1.81 -1.18 20.85
CA ARG A 65 0.86 -1.74 21.83
C ARG A 65 1.60 -2.47 22.94
N ARG A 66 1.33 -2.12 24.20
CA ARG A 66 1.87 -2.83 25.36
C ARG A 66 1.17 -4.16 25.59
N ALA A 67 1.89 -5.09 26.20
CA ALA A 67 1.40 -6.41 26.57
C ALA A 67 0.51 -6.38 27.83
N VAL A 68 -0.58 -5.60 27.80
CA VAL A 68 -1.48 -5.37 28.94
C VAL A 68 -2.74 -6.24 28.91
N SER A 69 -3.08 -6.84 27.77
CA SER A 69 -4.22 -7.75 27.60
C SER A 69 -4.01 -8.73 26.44
N LEU A 70 -4.85 -9.76 26.40
CA LEU A 70 -4.81 -10.90 25.47
C LEU A 70 -6.13 -11.01 24.68
N ASP A 71 -6.09 -11.63 23.51
CA ASP A 71 -7.28 -11.80 22.64
C ASP A 71 -8.42 -12.54 23.36
N ALA A 72 -8.12 -13.46 24.27
CA ALA A 72 -9.14 -14.19 25.04
C ALA A 72 -9.97 -13.28 25.97
N ARG A 73 -9.42 -12.14 26.42
CA ARG A 73 -10.12 -11.17 27.27
C ARG A 73 -10.76 -10.03 26.48
N ASP A 74 -10.36 -9.86 25.22
CA ASP A 74 -10.80 -8.79 24.32
C ASP A 74 -10.92 -9.36 22.90
N PRO A 75 -11.93 -10.22 22.65
CA PRO A 75 -12.02 -11.00 21.40
C PRO A 75 -12.49 -10.15 20.21
N PRO A 76 -12.10 -10.49 18.98
CA PRO A 76 -12.47 -9.73 17.80
C PRO A 76 -13.96 -9.87 17.46
N LEU A 77 -14.65 -8.74 17.29
CA LEU A 77 -16.05 -8.69 16.85
C LEU A 77 -16.21 -8.80 15.31
N GLY A 78 -15.13 -8.60 14.57
CA GLY A 78 -15.14 -8.62 13.10
C GLY A 78 -13.73 -8.81 12.55
N PRO A 79 -13.12 -9.99 12.73
CA PRO A 79 -11.72 -10.23 12.39
C PRO A 79 -11.50 -10.10 10.88
N GLY A 80 -10.63 -9.19 10.48
CA GLY A 80 -10.25 -9.01 9.07
C GLY A 80 -11.34 -8.39 8.18
N TRP A 81 -12.47 -7.95 8.74
CA TRP A 81 -13.55 -7.34 7.94
C TRP A 81 -13.24 -5.90 7.53
N GLY A 82 -12.22 -5.26 8.11
CA GLY A 82 -11.84 -3.87 7.89
C GLY A 82 -10.46 -3.72 7.24
N PHE A 83 -9.73 -2.70 7.68
CA PHE A 83 -8.39 -2.36 7.20
C PHE A 83 -7.34 -3.31 7.72
N PHE A 84 -7.52 -3.87 8.92
CA PHE A 84 -6.60 -4.86 9.47
C PHE A 84 -6.76 -6.21 8.80
N VAL A 85 -5.64 -6.91 8.64
CA VAL A 85 -5.62 -8.34 8.29
C VAL A 85 -6.26 -9.18 9.38
N SER A 86 -6.70 -10.40 9.04
CA SER A 86 -7.25 -11.34 10.04
C SER A 86 -6.21 -11.69 11.10
N GLY A 87 -6.45 -11.24 12.34
CA GLY A 87 -5.47 -11.38 13.43
C GLY A 87 -5.03 -12.81 13.72
N LYS A 88 -5.94 -13.79 13.64
CA LYS A 88 -5.61 -15.21 13.87
C LYS A 88 -4.66 -15.74 12.79
N GLU A 89 -5.10 -15.67 11.55
CA GLU A 89 -4.36 -16.18 10.40
C GLU A 89 -3.01 -15.49 10.20
N TYR A 90 -2.99 -14.17 10.42
CA TYR A 90 -1.77 -13.38 10.35
C TYR A 90 -0.78 -13.79 11.44
N LYS A 91 -1.21 -13.90 12.70
CA LYS A 91 -0.33 -14.33 13.80
C LYS A 91 0.21 -15.74 13.59
N GLU A 92 -0.60 -16.67 13.09
CA GLU A 92 -0.18 -18.02 12.74
C GLU A 92 0.94 -18.00 11.68
N HIS A 93 0.74 -17.25 10.58
CA HIS A 93 1.77 -17.09 9.54
C HIS A 93 3.06 -16.50 10.12
N ILE A 94 2.95 -15.42 10.88
CA ILE A 94 4.10 -14.74 11.47
C ILE A 94 4.86 -15.63 12.45
N PHE A 95 4.16 -16.49 13.19
CA PHE A 95 4.79 -17.45 14.09
C PHE A 95 5.60 -18.51 13.33
N THR A 96 5.10 -18.95 12.16
CA THR A 96 5.83 -19.91 11.31
C THR A 96 7.02 -19.29 10.58
N CYS A 97 7.06 -17.96 10.43
CA CYS A 97 8.16 -17.26 9.76
C CYS A 97 9.37 -17.01 10.68
N THR A 98 9.98 -18.08 11.19
CA THR A 98 11.19 -18.02 12.04
C THR A 98 12.52 -18.16 11.28
N GLY A 99 12.49 -18.39 9.96
CA GLY A 99 13.68 -18.71 9.15
C GLY A 99 14.67 -17.58 8.88
N LEU A 100 14.32 -16.30 9.13
CA LEU A 100 15.18 -15.15 8.81
C LEU A 100 15.78 -14.56 10.09
N GLN A 101 16.72 -15.28 10.71
CA GLN A 101 17.39 -14.86 11.94
C GLN A 101 18.27 -13.60 11.77
N ALA A 102 18.73 -13.29 10.55
CA ALA A 102 19.74 -12.25 10.31
C ALA A 102 19.25 -10.81 10.59
N LEU A 103 17.99 -10.46 10.28
CA LEU A 103 17.41 -9.14 10.61
C LEU A 103 16.86 -9.07 12.05
N SER A 104 16.64 -10.23 12.68
CA SER A 104 16.04 -10.32 14.02
C SER A 104 16.94 -9.88 15.18
N GLN A 105 18.23 -9.61 14.91
CA GLN A 105 19.20 -9.23 15.93
C GLN A 105 19.29 -7.72 16.15
N ALA A 106 19.02 -6.88 15.14
CA ALA A 106 19.11 -5.42 15.27
C ALA A 106 17.96 -4.81 16.11
N ASP A 107 16.75 -5.39 16.05
CA ASP A 107 15.53 -4.83 16.66
C ASP A 107 15.24 -5.28 18.11
N ARG A 108 16.12 -6.07 18.73
CA ARG A 108 15.83 -6.71 20.03
C ARG A 108 15.70 -5.71 21.19
N HIS A 109 16.30 -4.53 21.10
CA HIS A 109 16.36 -3.59 22.22
C HIS A 109 15.02 -2.89 22.54
N PHE A 110 14.03 -2.88 21.64
CA PHE A 110 12.82 -2.07 21.80
C PHE A 110 11.49 -2.84 21.94
N SER A 111 11.52 -4.18 21.98
CA SER A 111 10.29 -5.01 21.98
C SER A 111 9.82 -5.48 23.37
N LYS A 112 10.62 -5.34 24.42
CA LYS A 112 10.28 -5.85 25.76
C LYS A 112 9.03 -5.14 26.32
N GLY A 113 8.02 -5.91 26.70
CA GLY A 113 6.74 -5.38 27.21
C GLY A 113 5.76 -4.92 26.13
N LEU A 114 6.09 -5.10 24.85
CA LEU A 114 5.20 -4.79 23.73
C LEU A 114 4.66 -6.08 23.09
N THR A 115 3.40 -6.06 22.69
CA THR A 115 2.85 -7.08 21.78
C THR A 115 2.90 -6.64 20.33
N ALA A 116 2.89 -5.32 20.08
CA ALA A 116 3.14 -4.74 18.77
C ALA A 116 4.17 -3.60 18.91
N THR A 117 5.25 -3.67 18.14
CA THR A 117 6.29 -2.63 18.06
C THR A 117 5.93 -1.51 17.08
N GLY A 118 4.87 -1.70 16.30
CA GLY A 118 4.42 -0.77 15.28
C GLY A 118 3.31 -1.38 14.42
N VAL A 119 3.03 -0.73 13.29
CA VAL A 119 2.02 -1.14 12.31
C VAL A 119 2.60 -1.01 10.91
N GLY A 120 2.50 -2.05 10.10
CA GLY A 120 2.72 -1.99 8.65
C GLY A 120 1.43 -1.61 7.93
N MET A 121 1.54 -0.86 6.84
CA MET A 121 0.38 -0.48 6.02
C MET A 121 0.69 -0.45 4.53
N ALA A 122 -0.33 -0.77 3.73
CA ALA A 122 -0.37 -0.61 2.29
C ALA A 122 -1.54 0.31 1.88
N ILE A 123 -1.24 1.26 1.01
CA ILE A 123 -2.19 2.27 0.53
C ILE A 123 -2.13 2.42 -0.98
N ASP A 124 -3.15 3.04 -1.57
CA ASP A 124 -3.06 3.59 -2.92
C ASP A 124 -2.04 4.75 -2.93
N GLY A 125 -0.96 4.61 -3.69
CA GLY A 125 0.15 5.56 -3.72
C GLY A 125 -0.15 6.86 -4.48
N ARG A 126 -1.25 6.95 -5.23
CA ARG A 126 -1.61 8.14 -6.02
C ARG A 126 -2.49 9.12 -5.23
N TYR A 127 -3.37 8.58 -4.41
CA TYR A 127 -4.42 9.32 -3.71
C TYR A 127 -4.42 9.08 -2.19
N GLY A 128 -3.59 8.16 -1.72
CA GLY A 128 -3.39 7.87 -0.30
C GLY A 128 -4.62 7.26 0.37
N PHE A 129 -5.38 6.44 -0.34
CA PHE A 129 -6.47 5.67 0.28
C PHE A 129 -5.89 4.41 0.92
N ILE A 130 -6.24 4.17 2.18
CA ILE A 130 -5.80 2.98 2.88
C ILE A 130 -6.51 1.77 2.26
N LEU A 131 -5.76 0.74 1.90
CA LEU A 131 -6.30 -0.41 1.20
C LEU A 131 -6.88 -1.43 2.20
N PRO A 132 -7.97 -2.14 1.85
CA PRO A 132 -8.61 -3.07 2.77
C PRO A 132 -7.73 -4.27 3.04
N THR A 133 -7.78 -4.77 4.29
CA THR A 133 -6.81 -5.73 4.84
C THR A 133 -5.34 -5.36 4.58
N GLY A 134 -5.07 -4.07 4.41
CA GLY A 134 -3.75 -3.50 4.17
C GLY A 134 -3.06 -2.99 5.41
N VAL A 135 -3.49 -3.37 6.61
CA VAL A 135 -2.88 -2.94 7.87
C VAL A 135 -2.59 -4.17 8.73
N GLY A 136 -1.42 -4.21 9.36
CA GLY A 136 -1.05 -5.32 10.24
C GLY A 136 -0.10 -4.88 11.35
N ASP A 137 -0.31 -5.39 12.55
CA ASP A 137 0.61 -5.17 13.66
C ASP A 137 1.97 -5.81 13.39
N LEU A 138 3.04 -5.13 13.80
CA LEU A 138 4.42 -5.60 13.73
C LEU A 138 4.82 -6.17 15.09
N GLN A 139 5.16 -7.46 15.15
CA GLN A 139 5.47 -8.11 16.44
C GLN A 139 6.91 -7.82 16.90
N LYS A 140 7.85 -7.68 15.96
CA LYS A 140 9.28 -7.47 16.23
C LYS A 140 9.90 -6.67 15.09
N GLY A 141 9.62 -5.37 15.06
CA GLY A 141 10.06 -4.51 13.98
C GLY A 141 9.40 -4.85 12.65
N GLU A 142 9.90 -4.21 11.59
CA GLU A 142 9.45 -4.44 10.23
C GLU A 142 10.19 -5.64 9.63
N ARG A 143 9.53 -6.80 9.60
CA ARG A 143 10.06 -8.00 8.96
C ARG A 143 9.38 -8.22 7.61
N TYR A 144 10.12 -8.82 6.67
CA TYR A 144 9.56 -9.14 5.35
C TYR A 144 8.28 -9.96 5.44
N CYS A 145 8.17 -10.96 6.31
CA CYS A 145 6.92 -11.71 6.46
C CYS A 145 5.71 -10.88 6.91
N ASN A 146 5.93 -9.84 7.71
CA ASN A 146 4.87 -8.91 8.07
C ASN A 146 4.40 -8.14 6.81
N MET A 147 5.34 -7.57 6.06
CA MET A 147 5.01 -6.75 4.89
C MET A 147 4.54 -7.57 3.69
N ASP A 148 5.15 -8.73 3.42
CA ASP A 148 4.74 -9.67 2.37
C ASP A 148 3.29 -10.10 2.58
N TYR A 149 2.91 -10.46 3.82
CA TYR A 149 1.54 -10.85 4.14
C TYR A 149 0.55 -9.70 3.93
N ILE A 150 0.89 -8.49 4.39
CA ILE A 150 0.03 -7.30 4.23
C ILE A 150 -0.17 -6.99 2.73
N VAL A 151 0.92 -7.00 1.95
CA VAL A 151 0.86 -6.75 0.50
C VAL A 151 0.06 -7.83 -0.20
N ALA A 152 0.31 -9.10 0.09
CA ALA A 152 -0.45 -10.21 -0.49
C ALA A 152 -1.93 -10.14 -0.12
N SER A 153 -2.25 -9.76 1.11
CA SER A 153 -3.64 -9.58 1.56
C SER A 153 -4.34 -8.49 0.76
N VAL A 154 -3.70 -7.35 0.54
CA VAL A 154 -4.23 -6.27 -0.30
C VAL A 154 -4.43 -6.72 -1.74
N LEU A 155 -3.41 -7.35 -2.34
CA LEU A 155 -3.44 -7.74 -3.73
C LEU A 155 -4.43 -8.88 -3.99
N SER A 156 -4.73 -9.73 -3.00
CA SER A 156 -5.75 -10.79 -3.11
C SER A 156 -7.18 -10.28 -3.33
N HIS A 157 -7.43 -8.98 -3.14
CA HIS A 157 -8.72 -8.36 -3.48
C HIS A 157 -8.91 -8.13 -4.98
N TYR A 158 -7.88 -8.34 -5.79
CA TYR A 158 -7.88 -8.16 -7.23
C TYR A 158 -7.72 -9.52 -7.90
N LYS A 159 -8.57 -9.81 -8.88
CA LYS A 159 -8.50 -11.04 -9.67
C LYS A 159 -7.50 -10.92 -10.82
N ASP A 160 -7.57 -9.78 -11.50
CA ASP A 160 -6.71 -9.42 -12.61
C ASP A 160 -5.98 -8.13 -12.28
N PHE A 161 -4.71 -8.06 -12.65
CA PHE A 161 -3.87 -6.90 -12.37
C PHE A 161 -3.63 -6.09 -13.65
N PRO A 162 -3.95 -4.79 -13.67
CA PRO A 162 -3.28 -3.89 -14.59
C PRO A 162 -1.80 -3.75 -14.18
N PRO A 163 -0.96 -3.02 -14.95
CA PRO A 163 0.43 -2.83 -14.55
C PRO A 163 0.57 -2.36 -13.11
N LEU A 164 1.45 -2.99 -12.34
CA LEU A 164 1.56 -2.80 -10.91
C LEU A 164 2.89 -2.12 -10.57
N LEU A 165 2.79 -1.09 -9.74
CA LEU A 165 3.93 -0.42 -9.14
C LEU A 165 3.85 -0.55 -7.63
N LEU A 166 4.84 -1.21 -7.02
CA LEU A 166 4.99 -1.31 -5.57
C LEU A 166 6.06 -0.31 -5.11
N SER A 167 5.62 0.71 -4.36
CA SER A 167 6.49 1.73 -3.78
C SER A 167 6.80 1.38 -2.33
N TYR A 168 8.07 1.29 -1.97
CA TYR A 168 8.52 0.94 -0.63
C TYR A 168 9.94 1.48 -0.40
N ASP A 169 10.22 2.00 0.80
CA ASP A 169 11.53 2.56 1.15
C ASP A 169 12.67 1.60 0.83
N ILE A 170 12.54 0.34 1.25
CA ILE A 170 13.55 -0.68 0.99
C ILE A 170 13.21 -1.55 -0.22
N ALA A 171 12.49 -1.02 -1.21
CA ALA A 171 12.09 -1.76 -2.41
C ALA A 171 13.26 -2.48 -3.10
N CYS A 172 14.45 -1.86 -3.14
CA CYS A 172 15.64 -2.45 -3.75
C CYS A 172 16.19 -3.68 -3.02
N GLN A 173 15.85 -3.85 -1.73
CA GLN A 173 16.23 -5.02 -0.93
C GLN A 173 15.08 -6.02 -0.87
N TRP A 174 13.88 -5.52 -0.63
CA TRP A 174 12.67 -6.31 -0.43
C TRP A 174 12.26 -7.10 -1.67
N SER A 175 12.37 -6.50 -2.85
CA SER A 175 11.92 -7.09 -4.12
C SER A 175 12.75 -8.30 -4.58
N VAL A 176 14.03 -8.40 -4.17
CA VAL A 176 14.98 -9.41 -4.66
C VAL A 176 14.46 -10.84 -4.52
N HIS A 177 13.89 -11.17 -3.36
CA HIS A 177 13.35 -12.50 -3.07
C HIS A 177 11.82 -12.49 -2.91
N LEU A 178 11.13 -11.47 -3.44
CA LEU A 178 9.70 -11.33 -3.19
C LEU A 178 8.89 -12.50 -3.73
N TYR A 179 9.13 -12.92 -4.98
CA TYR A 179 8.41 -14.04 -5.59
C TYR A 179 8.56 -15.35 -4.79
N GLU A 180 9.76 -15.65 -4.31
CA GLU A 180 10.02 -16.82 -3.46
C GLU A 180 9.21 -16.75 -2.16
N ARG A 181 9.26 -15.60 -1.46
CA ARG A 181 8.56 -15.41 -0.19
C ARG A 181 7.04 -15.44 -0.38
N LEU A 182 6.51 -14.86 -1.46
CA LEU A 182 5.09 -14.93 -1.80
C LEU A 182 4.66 -16.37 -2.16
N GLY A 183 5.53 -17.16 -2.79
CA GLY A 183 5.28 -18.57 -3.08
C GLY A 183 5.12 -19.45 -1.83
N GLN A 184 5.70 -19.02 -0.71
CA GLN A 184 5.61 -19.68 0.61
C GLN A 184 4.36 -19.27 1.41
N LEU A 185 3.56 -18.31 0.91
CA LEU A 185 2.33 -17.92 1.58
C LEU A 185 1.27 -19.05 1.54
N PRO A 186 0.32 -19.05 2.50
CA PRO A 186 -0.81 -19.97 2.48
C PRO A 186 -1.56 -19.92 1.15
N ALA A 187 -2.04 -21.07 0.65
CA ALA A 187 -2.66 -21.18 -0.67
C ALA A 187 -3.74 -20.12 -0.96
N ARG A 188 -4.57 -19.77 0.03
CA ARG A 188 -5.62 -18.75 -0.08
C ARG A 188 -5.12 -17.31 -0.29
N MET A 189 -3.83 -17.06 -0.07
CA MET A 189 -3.17 -15.76 -0.21
C MET A 189 -2.16 -15.73 -1.37
N LYS A 190 -2.00 -16.85 -2.07
CA LYS A 190 -1.17 -16.87 -3.27
C LYS A 190 -1.81 -15.96 -4.31
N ILE A 191 -1.00 -15.06 -4.84
CA ILE A 191 -1.37 -14.05 -5.82
C ILE A 191 -0.50 -14.25 -7.06
N ASP A 192 -1.13 -14.22 -8.22
CA ASP A 192 -0.42 -14.23 -9.49
C ASP A 192 -0.09 -12.78 -9.85
N LEU A 193 1.12 -12.35 -9.52
CA LEU A 193 1.59 -11.01 -9.85
C LEU A 193 1.67 -10.84 -11.37
N PRO A 194 1.44 -9.63 -11.91
CA PRO A 194 1.49 -9.39 -13.35
C PRO A 194 2.93 -9.50 -13.85
N GLU A 195 3.29 -10.65 -14.41
CA GLU A 195 4.62 -10.92 -14.96
C GLU A 195 4.93 -9.93 -16.10
N GLY A 196 6.13 -9.35 -16.09
CA GLY A 196 6.55 -8.32 -17.05
C GLY A 196 5.97 -6.91 -16.83
N ASP A 197 4.91 -6.78 -16.02
CA ASP A 197 4.19 -5.53 -15.76
C ASP A 197 4.27 -5.08 -14.29
N LEU A 198 5.07 -5.77 -13.48
CA LEU A 198 5.38 -5.42 -12.10
C LEU A 198 6.67 -4.60 -12.01
N ARG A 199 6.59 -3.47 -11.30
CA ARG A 199 7.71 -2.58 -11.03
C ARG A 199 7.81 -2.25 -9.55
N TYR A 200 9.01 -1.89 -9.13
CA TYR A 200 9.32 -1.52 -7.76
C TYR A 200 9.92 -0.13 -7.72
N ALA A 201 9.45 0.72 -6.82
CA ALA A 201 9.95 2.08 -6.66
C ALA A 201 10.33 2.38 -5.21
N ILE A 202 11.28 3.29 -5.05
CA ILE A 202 11.58 3.92 -3.77
C ILE A 202 10.94 5.32 -3.78
N PRO A 203 10.22 5.72 -2.72
CA PRO A 203 9.67 7.06 -2.60
C PRO A 203 10.74 8.15 -2.77
N LYS A 204 10.34 9.30 -3.33
CA LYS A 204 11.30 10.33 -3.78
C LYS A 204 12.15 10.90 -2.65
N TYR A 205 11.60 11.03 -1.44
CA TYR A 205 12.32 11.54 -0.29
C TYR A 205 13.41 10.57 0.17
N HIS A 206 13.11 9.28 0.13
CA HIS A 206 13.98 8.20 0.60
C HIS A 206 15.04 7.83 -0.44
N PHE A 207 14.76 8.01 -1.74
CA PHE A 207 15.61 7.57 -2.84
C PHE A 207 17.10 7.93 -2.70
N ASN A 208 17.40 9.16 -2.28
CA ASN A 208 18.78 9.64 -2.16
C ASN A 208 19.57 9.01 -0.99
N ALA A 209 18.89 8.35 -0.05
CA ALA A 209 19.53 7.60 1.02
C ALA A 209 20.02 6.21 0.58
N HIS A 210 19.70 5.79 -0.66
CA HIS A 210 20.14 4.52 -1.22
C HIS A 210 21.43 4.65 -2.02
N LYS A 211 22.03 3.50 -2.37
CA LYS A 211 23.22 3.46 -3.21
C LYS A 211 22.92 4.10 -4.56
N VAL A 212 23.89 4.81 -5.13
CA VAL A 212 23.70 5.45 -6.45
C VAL A 212 23.71 4.41 -7.58
N GLN A 213 24.62 3.44 -7.51
CA GLN A 213 24.79 2.44 -8.56
C GLN A 213 23.55 1.55 -8.69
N SER A 214 23.05 1.41 -9.92
CA SER A 214 21.91 0.57 -10.29
C SER A 214 20.58 0.89 -9.61
N HIS A 215 20.43 2.07 -8.99
CA HIS A 215 19.17 2.47 -8.33
C HIS A 215 18.23 3.30 -9.20
N THR A 216 18.69 3.78 -10.36
CA THR A 216 17.87 4.54 -11.33
C THR A 216 16.57 3.82 -11.68
N GLN A 217 16.59 2.47 -11.75
CA GLN A 217 15.42 1.63 -12.01
C GLN A 217 14.31 1.73 -10.95
N TYR A 218 14.66 2.10 -9.71
CA TYR A 218 13.71 2.31 -8.61
C TYR A 218 13.23 3.76 -8.52
N SER A 219 13.72 4.65 -9.38
CA SER A 219 13.36 6.07 -9.32
C SER A 219 12.00 6.34 -9.94
N LEU A 220 11.09 6.89 -9.16
CA LEU A 220 9.78 7.36 -9.65
C LEU A 220 9.88 8.45 -10.73
N ASN A 221 11.02 9.13 -10.86
CA ASN A 221 11.23 10.15 -11.90
C ASN A 221 11.46 9.53 -13.28
N TYR A 222 12.11 8.36 -13.34
CA TYR A 222 12.48 7.70 -14.60
C TYR A 222 11.56 6.54 -14.96
N MET A 223 10.67 6.16 -14.04
CA MET A 223 9.81 5.02 -14.23
C MET A 223 8.57 5.36 -15.07
N ARG A 224 8.39 4.61 -16.17
CA ARG A 224 7.18 4.68 -16.98
C ARG A 224 5.95 4.37 -16.13
N GLY A 225 4.83 5.03 -16.37
CA GLY A 225 3.56 4.80 -15.64
C GLY A 225 3.51 5.31 -14.20
N ALA A 226 4.62 5.77 -13.62
CA ALA A 226 4.64 6.44 -12.31
C ALA A 226 3.97 7.83 -12.37
N GLY A 227 4.01 8.49 -13.54
CA GLY A 227 3.52 9.86 -13.70
C GLY A 227 4.23 10.82 -12.74
N CYS A 228 3.48 11.76 -12.13
CA CYS A 228 4.03 12.66 -11.11
C CYS A 228 3.90 12.11 -9.67
N THR A 229 3.80 10.79 -9.50
CA THR A 229 3.69 10.17 -8.16
C THR A 229 4.99 10.38 -7.38
N ASN A 230 4.88 10.72 -6.09
CA ASN A 230 6.05 10.90 -5.21
C ASN A 230 6.30 9.72 -4.26
N GLY A 231 5.32 8.85 -4.03
CA GLY A 231 5.44 7.72 -3.10
C GLY A 231 5.21 8.08 -1.62
N GLU A 232 5.05 9.38 -1.30
CA GLU A 232 5.07 9.93 0.06
C GLU A 232 3.69 10.05 0.72
N GLU A 233 2.62 9.55 0.08
CA GLU A 233 1.27 9.66 0.66
C GLU A 233 1.14 8.89 1.98
N ILE A 234 1.94 7.82 2.16
CA ILE A 234 1.90 7.00 3.37
C ILE A 234 2.47 7.73 4.58
N GLU A 235 3.56 8.48 4.40
CA GLU A 235 4.13 9.36 5.42
C GLU A 235 3.15 10.45 5.87
N ARG A 236 2.42 11.05 4.91
CA ARG A 236 1.37 12.03 5.21
C ARG A 236 0.24 11.43 6.04
N LEU A 237 -0.07 10.14 5.85
CA LEU A 237 -1.04 9.43 6.67
C LEU A 237 -0.49 9.14 8.06
N TRP A 238 0.78 8.79 8.19
CA TRP A 238 1.43 8.57 9.48
C TRP A 238 1.41 9.80 10.36
N ALA A 239 1.72 10.97 9.82
CA ALA A 239 1.62 12.23 10.55
C ALA A 239 0.24 12.43 11.22
N ARG A 240 -0.84 11.95 10.59
CA ARG A 240 -2.20 12.00 11.16
C ARG A 240 -2.43 10.92 12.21
N HIS A 241 -2.06 9.67 11.92
CA HIS A 241 -2.35 8.54 12.82
C HIS A 241 -1.45 8.51 14.05
N ASN A 242 -0.25 9.09 14.00
CA ASN A 242 0.66 9.19 15.14
C ASN A 242 0.00 9.89 16.35
N GLN A 243 -0.98 10.76 16.12
CA GLN A 243 -1.77 11.42 17.17
C GLN A 243 -2.60 10.43 18.01
N THR A 244 -2.85 9.23 17.50
CA THR A 244 -3.58 8.15 18.22
C THR A 244 -2.66 7.22 18.99
N SER A 245 -1.34 7.38 18.88
CA SER A 245 -0.37 6.45 19.47
C SER A 245 -0.49 6.35 20.99
N SER A 246 -0.59 7.47 21.70
CA SER A 246 -0.65 7.50 23.16
C SER A 246 -1.91 6.84 23.71
N SER A 247 -3.08 7.15 23.12
CA SER A 247 -4.37 6.61 23.56
C SER A 247 -4.52 5.12 23.25
N THR A 248 -3.98 4.66 22.11
CA THR A 248 -4.09 3.25 21.70
C THR A 248 -3.05 2.33 22.33
N ARG A 249 -1.95 2.87 22.87
CA ARG A 249 -0.82 2.07 23.37
C ARG A 249 -1.16 1.12 24.50
N GLU A 250 -2.03 1.54 25.42
CA GLU A 250 -2.44 0.78 26.61
C GLU A 250 -3.75 0.01 26.40
N MET A 251 -4.32 0.03 25.19
CA MET A 251 -5.57 -0.66 24.91
C MET A 251 -5.36 -2.17 24.75
N GLY A 252 -6.42 -2.93 25.04
CA GLY A 252 -6.52 -4.34 24.67
C GLY A 252 -6.40 -4.54 23.15
N PRO A 253 -6.06 -5.76 22.70
CA PRO A 253 -5.81 -6.04 21.29
C PRO A 253 -6.96 -5.61 20.38
N ARG A 254 -8.20 -5.96 20.74
CA ARG A 254 -9.36 -5.63 19.93
C ARG A 254 -9.77 -4.18 20.09
N SER A 255 -9.84 -3.68 21.32
CA SER A 255 -10.19 -2.28 21.59
C SER A 255 -9.27 -1.30 20.84
N ARG A 256 -7.97 -1.63 20.74
CA ARG A 256 -7.00 -0.89 19.91
C ARG A 256 -7.35 -0.97 18.43
N GLU A 257 -7.52 -2.18 17.90
CA GLU A 257 -7.79 -2.39 16.48
C GLU A 257 -9.08 -1.66 16.07
N ASP A 258 -10.17 -1.78 16.84
CA ASP A 258 -11.42 -1.06 16.59
C ASP A 258 -11.25 0.46 16.58
N THR A 259 -10.43 0.98 17.51
CA THR A 259 -10.12 2.41 17.55
C THR A 259 -9.37 2.83 16.29
N LEU A 260 -8.31 2.11 15.92
CA LEU A 260 -7.52 2.41 14.72
C LEU A 260 -8.35 2.26 13.44
N GLU A 261 -9.14 1.20 13.30
CA GLU A 261 -10.09 0.99 12.21
C GLU A 261 -11.03 2.17 12.03
N ASN A 262 -11.57 2.72 13.13
CA ASN A 262 -12.43 3.91 13.06
C ASN A 262 -11.67 5.15 12.56
N HIS A 263 -10.42 5.37 13.00
CA HIS A 263 -9.59 6.47 12.52
C HIS A 263 -9.21 6.30 11.04
N LEU A 264 -8.78 5.11 10.63
CA LEU A 264 -8.44 4.76 9.25
C LEU A 264 -9.66 4.97 8.33
N ASN A 265 -10.84 4.50 8.77
CA ASN A 265 -12.07 4.68 8.02
C ASN A 265 -12.46 6.15 7.90
N TYR A 266 -12.32 6.94 8.98
CA TYR A 266 -12.58 8.37 8.95
C TYR A 266 -11.70 9.07 7.90
N VAL A 267 -10.41 8.74 7.84
CA VAL A 267 -9.50 9.30 6.83
C VAL A 267 -9.94 8.94 5.42
N ASN A 268 -10.30 7.67 5.17
CA ASN A 268 -10.82 7.25 3.87
C ASN A 268 -12.16 7.94 3.52
N ILE A 269 -13.09 8.11 4.48
CA ILE A 269 -14.35 8.86 4.28
C ILE A 269 -14.05 10.30 3.87
N ARG A 270 -13.15 10.98 4.60
CA ARG A 270 -12.80 12.37 4.29
C ARG A 270 -12.21 12.48 2.89
N LYS A 271 -11.29 11.59 2.52
CA LYS A 271 -10.73 11.54 1.16
C LYS A 271 -11.81 11.23 0.12
N TYR A 272 -12.74 10.33 0.42
CA TYR A 272 -13.85 9.98 -0.48
C TYR A 272 -14.74 11.18 -0.77
N VAL A 273 -15.18 11.90 0.27
CA VAL A 273 -16.05 13.08 0.11
C VAL A 273 -15.34 14.21 -0.63
N ASP A 274 -14.04 14.40 -0.39
CA ASP A 274 -13.27 15.50 -0.97
C ASP A 274 -12.64 15.14 -2.34
N ILE A 275 -12.84 13.93 -2.86
CA ILE A 275 -12.15 13.41 -4.06
C ILE A 275 -12.42 14.27 -5.30
N GLY A 276 -13.67 14.67 -5.55
CA GLY A 276 -14.02 15.45 -6.74
C GLY A 276 -13.34 16.81 -6.75
N LYS A 277 -13.31 17.49 -5.58
CA LYS A 277 -12.61 18.77 -5.41
C LYS A 277 -11.10 18.60 -5.61
N MET A 278 -10.52 17.53 -5.07
CA MET A 278 -9.11 17.22 -5.22
C MET A 278 -8.74 16.93 -6.68
N LEU A 279 -9.51 16.10 -7.38
CA LEU A 279 -9.30 15.79 -8.79
C LEU A 279 -9.41 17.04 -9.66
N ASN A 280 -10.42 17.88 -9.46
CA ASN A 280 -10.57 19.13 -10.21
C ASN A 280 -9.33 20.05 -10.06
N LYS A 281 -8.89 20.26 -8.81
CA LYS A 281 -7.66 21.05 -8.53
C LYS A 281 -6.43 20.43 -9.21
N LYS A 282 -6.25 19.11 -9.11
CA LYS A 282 -5.13 18.40 -9.75
C LYS A 282 -5.19 18.51 -11.27
N THR A 283 -6.35 18.40 -11.89
CA THR A 283 -6.51 18.54 -13.36
C THR A 283 -6.15 19.94 -13.84
N HIS A 284 -6.62 21.00 -13.16
CA HIS A 284 -6.22 22.37 -13.50
C HIS A 284 -4.72 22.59 -13.37
N LYS A 285 -4.10 22.09 -12.30
CA LYS A 285 -2.66 22.14 -12.12
C LYS A 285 -1.93 21.36 -13.22
N ALA A 286 -2.35 20.14 -13.50
CA ALA A 286 -1.74 19.29 -14.51
C ALA A 286 -1.78 19.92 -15.91
N ARG A 287 -2.89 20.60 -16.29
CA ARG A 287 -2.98 21.31 -17.58
C ARG A 287 -1.97 22.46 -17.69
N LYS A 288 -1.83 23.25 -16.62
CA LYS A 288 -0.85 24.36 -16.57
C LYS A 288 0.58 23.82 -16.63
N ASP A 289 0.88 22.84 -15.78
CA ASP A 289 2.20 22.23 -15.70
C ASP A 289 2.55 21.55 -17.02
N SER A 290 1.61 20.86 -17.68
CA SER A 290 1.82 20.23 -18.99
C SER A 290 2.22 21.25 -20.06
N ALA A 291 1.58 22.42 -20.13
CA ALA A 291 1.95 23.45 -21.11
C ALA A 291 3.38 23.95 -20.90
N VAL A 292 3.78 24.15 -19.64
CA VAL A 292 5.15 24.56 -19.29
C VAL A 292 6.15 23.46 -19.63
N GLN A 293 5.88 22.21 -19.25
CA GLN A 293 6.78 21.09 -19.52
C GLN A 293 6.92 20.81 -21.01
N SER A 294 5.84 20.93 -21.79
CA SER A 294 5.91 20.82 -23.26
C SER A 294 6.80 21.89 -23.86
N SER A 295 6.66 23.16 -23.46
CA SER A 295 7.52 24.24 -23.95
C SER A 295 9.00 24.01 -23.64
N ILE A 296 9.31 23.57 -22.41
CA ILE A 296 10.69 23.22 -22.00
C ILE A 296 11.21 22.05 -22.84
N PHE A 297 10.39 21.01 -23.04
CA PHE A 297 10.76 19.84 -23.82
C PHE A 297 11.04 20.20 -25.28
N ASP A 298 10.15 20.96 -25.91
CA ASP A 298 10.29 21.40 -27.31
C ASP A 298 11.55 22.26 -27.49
N GLY A 299 11.80 23.20 -26.56
CA GLY A 299 13.01 24.03 -26.56
C GLY A 299 14.28 23.19 -26.37
N PHE A 300 14.26 22.19 -25.49
CA PHE A 300 15.37 21.26 -25.33
C PHE A 300 15.62 20.44 -26.61
N CYS A 301 14.56 19.92 -27.23
CA CYS A 301 14.65 19.16 -28.48
C CYS A 301 15.21 19.98 -29.64
N GLN A 302 14.91 21.28 -29.73
CA GLN A 302 15.46 22.17 -30.75
C GLN A 302 16.98 22.36 -30.64
N CYS A 303 17.52 22.25 -29.42
CA CYS A 303 18.96 22.34 -29.17
C CYS A 303 19.72 21.03 -29.47
N LEU A 304 19.02 19.92 -29.72
CA LEU A 304 19.64 18.63 -30.01
C LEU A 304 19.87 18.46 -31.51
N THR A 305 21.02 17.91 -31.89
CA THR A 305 21.26 17.49 -33.27
C THR A 305 20.38 16.31 -33.63
N ARG A 306 19.96 16.24 -34.89
CA ARG A 306 19.07 15.17 -35.41
C ARG A 306 19.61 13.76 -35.12
N GLN A 307 20.93 13.57 -35.17
CA GLN A 307 21.60 12.31 -34.82
C GLN A 307 21.37 11.89 -33.36
N HIS A 308 21.40 12.81 -32.39
CA HIS A 308 21.16 12.46 -30.99
C HIS A 308 19.70 12.10 -30.74
N VAL A 309 18.76 12.79 -31.41
CA VAL A 309 17.33 12.46 -31.31
C VAL A 309 17.06 11.07 -31.89
N GLU A 310 17.57 10.77 -33.08
CA GLU A 310 17.38 9.46 -33.72
C GLU A 310 17.99 8.32 -32.88
N ALA A 311 19.14 8.55 -32.23
CA ALA A 311 19.77 7.57 -31.34
C ALA A 311 19.01 7.31 -30.03
N TRP A 312 18.18 8.24 -29.56
CA TRP A 312 17.44 8.12 -28.28
C TRP A 312 15.96 7.76 -28.44
N THR A 313 15.44 7.77 -29.68
CA THR A 313 14.03 7.46 -29.96
C THR A 313 13.81 6.00 -30.37
N THR A 314 14.88 5.21 -30.47
CA THR A 314 14.85 3.75 -30.67
C THR A 314 14.67 3.00 -29.35
#